data_AF-Q30U83-F1
#
_entry.id   AF-Q30U83-F1
#
_cell.length_a   1.000
_cell.length_b   1.000
_cell.length_c   1.000
_cell.angle_alpha   90.00
_cell.angle_beta   90.00
_cell.angle_gamma   90.00
#
_symmetry.space_group_name_H-M   'P 1'
#
loop_
_entity.id
_entity.type
_entity.pdbx_description
1 polymer ?
#
loop_
_entity_poly.entity_id
_entity_poly.type
_entity_poly.pdbx_seq_one_letter_code
_entity_poly.pdbx_strand_id
1 'polypeptide(L)'
;MSKFKTIFVTLFFLFFASHVGAQTPFTLSGVKSYYPVVELNTDKIDIKYKEKILEMLIKKSQKLGIETKNFSSRSLAFLIGFIGIGDTLALKMELMVGENAMRLDTKESVFVISYMNSRIFVPQELEEELIDNAEELLDMFEAQYKEDNL
;
A
#
# COMPACT_ATOMS: atom_id res chain seq x y z
N MET A 1 13.61 11.17 -43.99
CA MET A 1 12.50 11.48 -43.05
C MET A 1 12.75 12.90 -42.51
N SER A 2 11.83 13.84 -42.67
CA SER A 2 12.05 15.26 -42.29
C SER A 2 12.41 15.38 -40.81
N LYS A 3 13.42 16.20 -40.46
CA LYS A 3 13.82 16.49 -39.07
C LYS A 3 12.62 16.91 -38.19
N PHE A 4 11.61 17.52 -38.80
CA PHE A 4 10.36 17.90 -38.16
C PHE A 4 9.51 16.70 -37.71
N LYS A 5 9.46 15.63 -38.52
CA LYS A 5 8.77 14.39 -38.16
C LYS A 5 9.48 13.68 -37.01
N THR A 6 10.82 13.70 -36.98
CA THR A 6 11.59 13.11 -35.89
C THR A 6 11.36 13.84 -34.55
N ILE A 7 11.35 15.18 -34.55
CA ILE A 7 11.09 15.98 -33.34
C ILE A 7 9.68 15.73 -32.80
N PHE A 8 8.68 15.69 -33.69
CA PHE A 8 7.29 15.43 -33.30
C PHE A 8 7.12 14.04 -32.67
N VAL A 9 7.77 13.02 -33.25
CA VAL A 9 7.76 11.66 -32.70
C VAL A 9 8.45 11.61 -31.34
N THR A 10 9.59 12.28 -31.15
CA THR A 10 10.27 12.34 -29.85
C THR A 10 9.42 13.03 -28.78
N LEU A 11 8.77 14.16 -29.12
CA LEU A 11 7.87 14.87 -28.20
C LEU A 11 6.64 14.03 -27.84
N PHE A 12 6.09 13.29 -28.81
CA PHE A 12 4.99 12.36 -28.57
C PHE A 12 5.40 11.26 -27.58
N PHE A 13 6.56 10.63 -27.76
CA PHE A 13 7.04 9.60 -26.82
C PHE A 13 7.33 10.15 -25.41
N LEU A 14 7.86 11.37 -25.28
CA LEU A 14 8.09 12.00 -23.98
C LEU A 14 6.77 12.32 -23.25
N PHE A 15 5.73 12.74 -24.00
CA PHE A 15 4.40 12.98 -23.44
C PHE A 15 3.74 11.68 -22.96
N PHE A 16 3.86 10.58 -23.70
CA PHE A 16 3.32 9.30 -23.23
C PHE A 16 4.13 8.70 -22.09
N ALA A 17 5.46 8.86 -22.07
CA ALA A 17 6.31 8.40 -20.99
C ALA A 17 5.97 9.04 -19.63
N SER A 18 5.48 10.28 -19.62
CA SER A 18 5.04 10.94 -18.37
C SER A 18 3.69 10.43 -17.84
N HIS A 19 2.95 9.67 -18.64
CA HIS A 19 1.63 9.12 -18.28
C HIS A 19 1.66 7.60 -18.08
N VAL A 20 2.83 6.96 -18.15
CA VAL A 20 2.99 5.56 -17.74
C VAL A 20 3.15 5.51 -16.20
N GLY A 21 2.16 6.03 -15.48
CA GLY A 21 1.92 5.59 -14.11
C GLY A 21 1.33 4.19 -14.22
N ALA A 22 2.06 3.17 -13.81
CA ALA A 22 1.49 1.82 -13.74
C ALA A 22 0.39 1.82 -12.68
N GLN A 23 -0.85 2.04 -13.09
CA GLN A 23 -2.01 1.86 -12.22
C GLN A 23 -2.01 0.41 -11.74
N THR A 24 -2.11 0.23 -10.43
CA THR A 24 -2.25 -1.10 -9.84
C THR A 24 -3.62 -1.67 -10.25
N PRO A 25 -3.81 -3.01 -10.29
CA PRO A 25 -5.15 -3.59 -10.54
C PRO A 25 -6.11 -3.39 -9.35
N PHE A 26 -5.66 -2.69 -8.31
CA PHE A 26 -6.38 -2.42 -7.08
C PHE A 26 -7.13 -1.10 -7.17
N THR A 27 -8.18 -0.94 -6.37
CA THR A 27 -8.94 0.30 -6.28
C THR A 27 -9.36 0.56 -4.84
N LEU A 28 -9.15 1.79 -4.41
CA LEU A 28 -9.58 2.34 -3.12
C LEU A 28 -10.84 3.19 -3.24
N SER A 29 -11.53 3.14 -4.38
CA SER A 29 -12.77 3.90 -4.60
C SER A 29 -13.84 3.48 -3.60
N GLY A 30 -14.45 4.47 -2.94
CA GLY A 30 -15.55 4.24 -2.01
C GLY A 30 -15.15 3.68 -0.64
N VAL A 31 -13.86 3.59 -0.33
CA VAL A 31 -13.37 3.23 1.01
C VAL A 31 -13.62 4.40 1.97
N LYS A 32 -14.67 4.30 2.79
CA LYS A 32 -15.02 5.33 3.79
C LYS A 32 -14.59 4.97 5.21
N SER A 33 -14.40 3.68 5.49
CA SER A 33 -13.98 3.18 6.79
C SER A 33 -13.25 1.84 6.67
N TYR A 34 -12.30 1.60 7.58
CA TYR A 34 -11.67 0.30 7.79
C TYR A 34 -11.21 0.15 9.24
N TYR A 35 -11.04 -1.10 9.67
CA TYR A 35 -10.39 -1.43 10.93
C TYR A 35 -8.86 -1.46 10.72
N PRO A 36 -8.08 -0.60 11.40
CA PRO A 36 -6.63 -0.59 11.26
C PRO A 36 -5.99 -1.73 12.04
N VAL A 37 -5.10 -2.50 11.40
CA VAL A 37 -4.41 -3.63 12.02
C VAL A 37 -2.93 -3.54 11.70
N VAL A 38 -2.08 -3.74 12.72
CA VAL A 38 -0.63 -3.91 12.52
C VAL A 38 -0.25 -5.24 13.17
N GLU A 39 0.46 -6.08 12.44
CA GLU A 39 0.89 -7.39 12.91
C GLU A 39 2.39 -7.61 12.71
N LEU A 40 3.05 -8.03 13.80
CA LEU A 40 4.46 -8.39 13.80
C LEU A 40 4.57 -9.92 13.79
N ASN A 41 4.88 -10.48 12.63
CA ASN A 41 5.15 -11.91 12.44
C ASN A 41 6.62 -12.23 12.72
N THR A 42 7.17 -11.66 13.79
CA THR A 42 8.58 -11.81 14.20
C THR A 42 8.76 -11.34 15.64
N ASP A 43 9.67 -11.97 16.36
CA ASP A 43 10.12 -11.57 17.70
C ASP A 43 11.30 -10.59 17.66
N LYS A 44 11.87 -10.34 16.48
CA LYS A 44 13.05 -9.47 16.28
C LYS A 44 12.74 -7.96 16.28
N ILE A 45 11.46 -7.59 16.32
CA ILE A 45 11.00 -6.20 16.30
C ILE A 45 10.28 -5.93 17.62
N ASP A 46 10.69 -4.87 18.31
CA ASP A 46 10.05 -4.46 19.55
C ASP A 46 8.58 -4.06 19.32
N ILE A 47 7.71 -4.49 20.23
CA ILE A 47 6.27 -4.23 20.18
C ILE A 47 5.93 -2.73 20.11
N LYS A 48 6.81 -1.84 20.62
CA LYS A 48 6.67 -0.38 20.50
C LYS A 48 6.50 0.08 19.05
N TYR A 49 7.09 -0.64 18.09
CA TYR A 49 6.96 -0.32 16.66
C TYR A 49 5.58 -0.67 16.11
N LYS A 50 4.91 -1.71 16.64
CA LYS A 50 3.52 -2.03 16.29
C LYS A 50 2.60 -0.86 16.63
N GLU A 51 2.76 -0.31 17.84
CA GLU A 51 1.99 0.84 18.32
C GLU A 51 2.29 2.09 17.48
N LYS A 52 3.56 2.40 17.25
CA LYS A 52 3.98 3.55 16.43
C LYS A 52 3.43 3.49 15.00
N ILE A 53 3.50 2.34 14.34
CA ILE A 53 2.98 2.18 12.97
C ILE A 53 1.44 2.25 12.95
N LEU A 54 0.78 1.72 13.98
CA LEU A 54 -0.68 1.83 14.11
C LEU A 54 -1.10 3.30 14.24
N GLU A 55 -0.38 4.11 15.02
CA GLU A 55 -0.62 5.54 15.13
C GLU A 55 -0.40 6.27 13.78
N MET A 56 0.66 5.94 13.05
CA MET A 56 0.94 6.49 11.72
C MET A 56 -0.22 6.20 10.76
N LEU A 57 -0.69 4.95 10.73
CA LEU A 57 -1.82 4.52 9.92
C LEU A 57 -3.09 5.30 10.29
N ILE A 58 -3.43 5.38 11.58
CA ILE A 58 -4.62 6.13 12.05
C ILE A 58 -4.54 7.60 11.68
N LYS A 59 -3.39 8.25 11.91
CA LYS A 59 -3.17 9.67 11.59
C LYS A 59 -3.32 9.93 10.09
N LYS A 60 -2.77 9.04 9.25
CA LYS A 60 -2.89 9.12 7.80
C LYS A 60 -4.34 8.96 7.34
N SER A 61 -5.04 7.99 7.92
CA SER A 61 -6.48 7.74 7.68
C SER A 61 -7.33 8.95 8.00
N GLN A 62 -7.09 9.58 9.15
CA GLN A 62 -7.82 10.78 9.60
C GLN A 62 -7.60 11.96 8.66
N LYS A 63 -6.37 12.15 8.16
CA LYS A 63 -6.05 13.17 7.15
C LYS A 63 -6.84 12.96 5.84
N LEU A 64 -7.12 11.71 5.50
CA LEU A 64 -7.91 11.31 4.32
C LEU A 64 -9.42 11.30 4.58
N GLY A 65 -9.88 11.57 5.81
CA GLY A 65 -11.29 11.52 6.17
C GLY A 65 -11.85 10.09 6.29
N ILE A 66 -10.99 9.08 6.40
CA ILE A 66 -11.38 7.67 6.53
C ILE A 66 -11.61 7.35 8.01
N GLU A 67 -12.76 6.74 8.31
CA GLU A 67 -13.14 6.38 9.68
C GLU A 67 -12.45 5.07 10.14
N THR A 68 -11.82 5.11 11.32
CA THR A 68 -11.04 3.99 11.88
C THR A 68 -11.45 3.53 13.28
N LYS A 69 -12.42 4.20 13.91
CA LYS A 69 -12.80 3.96 15.32
C LYS A 69 -13.83 2.85 15.51
N ASN A 70 -14.64 2.60 14.50
CA ASN A 70 -15.71 1.61 14.54
C ASN A 70 -15.28 0.34 13.80
N PHE A 71 -15.83 -0.80 14.21
CA PHE A 71 -15.64 -2.04 13.48
C PHE A 71 -16.14 -1.87 12.04
N SER A 72 -15.28 -2.19 11.07
CA SER A 72 -15.59 -2.13 9.64
C SER A 72 -15.51 -3.54 9.05
N SER A 73 -16.30 -3.79 8.02
CA SER A 73 -16.18 -5.01 7.21
C SER A 73 -14.87 -5.07 6.40
N ARG A 74 -14.13 -3.96 6.38
CA ARG A 74 -12.80 -3.83 5.77
C ARG A 74 -11.74 -3.73 6.84
N SER A 75 -10.57 -4.31 6.58
CA SER A 75 -9.38 -4.11 7.40
C SER A 75 -8.26 -3.52 6.55
N LEU A 76 -7.61 -2.47 7.03
CA LEU A 76 -6.31 -2.03 6.52
C LEU A 76 -5.25 -2.69 7.39
N ALA A 77 -4.60 -3.72 6.86
CA ALA A 77 -3.62 -4.51 7.56
C ALA A 77 -2.20 -4.13 7.15
N PHE A 78 -1.33 -3.95 8.13
CA PHE A 78 0.10 -3.76 7.98
C PHE A 78 0.81 -4.98 8.57
N LEU A 79 1.33 -5.86 7.72
CA LEU A 79 2.02 -7.09 8.12
C LEU A 79 3.52 -6.91 8.00
N ILE A 80 4.26 -7.22 9.07
CA ILE A 80 5.71 -7.03 9.13
C ILE A 80 6.34 -8.33 9.62
N GLY A 81 7.33 -8.84 8.90
CA GLY A 81 8.03 -10.05 9.29
C GLY A 81 9.33 -10.21 8.54
N PHE A 82 10.09 -11.25 8.88
CA PHE A 82 11.30 -11.60 8.13
C PHE A 82 11.05 -12.78 7.20
N ILE A 83 11.67 -12.76 6.03
CA ILE A 83 11.67 -13.84 5.06
C ILE A 83 13.11 -14.22 4.71
N GLY A 84 13.34 -15.51 4.42
CA GLY A 84 14.62 -15.97 3.87
C GLY A 84 14.67 -15.77 2.36
N ILE A 85 15.75 -15.14 1.87
CA ILE A 85 16.05 -14.98 0.45
C ILE A 85 17.46 -15.52 0.22
N GLY A 86 17.55 -16.78 -0.22
CA GLY A 86 18.82 -17.51 -0.22
C GLY A 86 19.35 -17.65 1.20
N ASP A 87 20.59 -17.21 1.42
CA ASP A 87 21.24 -17.22 2.74
C ASP A 87 21.01 -15.93 3.55
N THR A 88 20.20 -14.99 3.03
CA THR A 88 19.97 -13.68 3.63
C THR A 88 18.59 -13.60 4.27
N LEU A 89 18.53 -12.99 5.46
CA LEU A 89 17.27 -12.66 6.12
C LEU A 89 16.85 -11.23 5.72
N ALA A 90 15.74 -11.10 5.01
CA ALA A 90 15.18 -9.82 4.58
C ALA A 90 13.92 -9.48 5.38
N LEU A 91 13.71 -8.19 5.66
CA LEU A 91 12.46 -7.69 6.19
C LEU A 91 11.44 -7.60 5.05
N LYS A 92 10.23 -8.11 5.29
CA LYS A 92 9.06 -7.99 4.43
C LYS A 92 8.00 -7.17 5.15
N MET A 93 7.50 -6.15 4.47
CA MET A 93 6.44 -5.27 4.92
C MET A 93 5.32 -5.27 3.88
N GLU A 94 4.08 -5.49 4.30
CA GLU A 94 2.90 -5.53 3.43
C GLU A 94 1.80 -4.65 3.99
N LEU A 95 1.34 -3.68 3.20
CA LEU A 95 0.15 -2.88 3.48
C LEU A 95 -0.96 -3.33 2.54
N MET A 96 -2.09 -3.76 3.10
CA MET A 96 -3.20 -4.30 2.30
C MET A 96 -4.57 -3.91 2.85
N VAL A 97 -5.54 -3.72 1.96
CA VAL A 97 -6.96 -3.63 2.33
C VAL A 97 -7.62 -4.95 1.99
N GLY A 98 -8.17 -5.61 3.01
CA GLY A 98 -8.95 -6.84 2.87
C GLY A 98 -10.41 -6.60 3.24
N GLU A 99 -11.34 -7.15 2.46
CA GLU A 99 -12.77 -7.04 2.74
C GLU A 99 -13.55 -8.26 2.24
N ASN A 100 -14.74 -8.48 2.81
CA ASN A 100 -15.69 -9.43 2.24
C ASN A 100 -16.51 -8.72 1.15
N ALA A 101 -16.42 -9.20 -0.08
CA ALA A 101 -17.22 -8.76 -1.21
C ALA A 101 -18.25 -9.81 -1.61
N MET A 102 -19.33 -9.38 -2.26
CA MET A 102 -20.36 -10.26 -2.79
C MET A 102 -20.14 -10.46 -4.29
N ARG A 103 -19.99 -11.71 -4.72
CA ARG A 103 -19.94 -12.03 -6.15
C ARG A 103 -21.29 -11.74 -6.83
N LEU A 104 -21.25 -11.04 -7.96
CA LEU A 104 -22.48 -10.66 -8.67
C LEU A 104 -23.19 -11.85 -9.31
N ASP A 105 -22.43 -12.83 -9.78
CA ASP A 105 -22.88 -14.03 -10.48
C ASP A 105 -23.40 -15.11 -9.53
N THR A 106 -22.63 -15.46 -8.50
CA THR A 106 -22.97 -16.57 -7.58
C THR A 106 -23.69 -16.14 -6.31
N LYS A 107 -23.71 -14.84 -5.99
CA LYS A 107 -24.19 -14.31 -4.70
C LYS A 107 -23.47 -14.92 -3.49
N GLU A 108 -22.24 -15.36 -3.68
CA GLU A 108 -21.38 -15.83 -2.60
C GLU A 108 -20.56 -14.68 -2.02
N SER A 109 -20.42 -14.67 -0.69
CA SER A 109 -19.47 -13.80 -0.02
C SER A 109 -18.08 -14.39 -0.15
N VAL A 110 -17.15 -13.61 -0.69
CA VAL A 110 -15.75 -13.97 -0.87
C VAL A 110 -14.86 -12.90 -0.25
N PHE A 111 -13.74 -13.33 0.32
CA PHE A 111 -12.71 -12.40 0.77
C PHE A 111 -11.91 -11.88 -0.43
N VAL A 112 -11.73 -10.56 -0.51
CA VAL A 112 -10.98 -9.90 -1.57
C VAL A 112 -9.94 -8.97 -0.99
N ILE A 113 -8.86 -8.76 -1.75
CA ILE A 113 -7.84 -7.77 -1.48
C ILE A 113 -8.07 -6.61 -2.43
N SER A 114 -8.55 -5.48 -1.91
CA SER A 114 -8.85 -4.27 -2.70
C SER A 114 -7.67 -3.32 -2.81
N TYR A 115 -6.61 -3.54 -2.03
CA TYR A 115 -5.31 -2.87 -2.16
C TYR A 115 -4.19 -3.75 -1.61
N MET A 116 -3.03 -3.71 -2.25
CA MET A 116 -1.81 -4.33 -1.72
C MET A 116 -0.57 -3.60 -2.24
N ASN A 117 0.34 -3.32 -1.32
CA ASN A 117 1.68 -2.85 -1.62
C ASN A 117 2.67 -3.47 -0.64
N SER A 118 3.88 -3.77 -1.11
CA SER A 118 4.86 -4.49 -0.32
C SER A 118 6.28 -3.98 -0.55
N ARG A 119 7.09 -4.04 0.50
CA ARG A 119 8.54 -3.79 0.46
C ARG A 119 9.27 -5.02 1.00
N ILE A 120 10.37 -5.36 0.36
CA ILE A 120 11.29 -6.41 0.78
C ILE A 120 12.70 -5.85 0.71
N PHE A 121 13.42 -5.84 1.81
CA PHE A 121 14.77 -5.29 1.88
C PHE A 121 15.59 -5.92 3.01
N VAL A 122 16.90 -5.78 2.96
CA VAL A 122 17.82 -6.25 4.00
C VAL A 122 18.19 -5.06 4.87
N PRO A 123 17.72 -4.99 6.12
CA PRO A 123 17.92 -3.80 6.95
C PRO A 123 19.38 -3.66 7.38
N GLN A 124 19.95 -2.47 7.23
CA GLN A 124 21.23 -2.07 7.84
C GLN A 124 20.96 -1.41 9.20
N GLU A 125 19.94 -0.54 9.25
CA GLU A 125 19.48 0.16 10.43
C GLU A 125 17.99 -0.18 10.67
N LEU A 126 17.73 -1.35 11.27
CA LEU A 126 16.38 -1.95 11.36
C LEU A 126 15.32 -0.97 11.88
N GLU A 127 15.61 -0.22 12.94
CA GLU A 127 14.63 0.64 13.59
C GLU A 127 14.24 1.86 12.73
N GLU A 128 15.21 2.47 12.04
CA GLU A 128 15.03 3.63 11.18
C GLU A 128 14.36 3.21 9.88
N GLU A 129 14.95 2.22 9.19
CA GLU A 129 14.44 1.74 7.92
C GLU A 129 13.03 1.15 8.04
N LEU A 130 12.67 0.54 9.18
CA LEU A 130 11.31 0.06 9.43
C LEU A 130 10.29 1.21 9.39
N ILE A 131 10.62 2.35 10.01
CA ILE A 131 9.69 3.49 10.08
C ILE A 131 9.63 4.21 8.75
N ASP A 132 10.77 4.41 8.10
CA ASP A 132 10.84 5.08 6.80
C ASP A 132 10.07 4.29 5.74
N ASN A 133 10.27 2.96 5.67
CA ASN A 133 9.51 2.13 4.74
C ASN A 133 8.02 2.04 5.10
N ALA A 134 7.66 2.14 6.39
CA ALA A 134 6.26 2.21 6.79
C ALA A 134 5.60 3.50 6.31
N GLU A 135 6.30 4.63 6.44
CA GLU A 135 5.84 5.93 5.95
C GLU A 135 5.68 5.92 4.43
N GLU A 136 6.66 5.40 3.68
CA GLU A 136 6.56 5.27 2.23
C GLU A 136 5.34 4.46 1.77
N LEU A 137 5.09 3.30 2.39
CA LEU A 137 3.93 2.46 2.05
C LEU A 137 2.61 3.20 2.30
N LEU A 138 2.52 3.98 3.38
CA LEU A 138 1.36 4.81 3.71
C LEU A 138 1.22 6.01 2.77
N ASP A 139 2.33 6.58 2.29
CA ASP A 139 2.32 7.66 1.31
C ASP A 139 1.85 7.18 -0.06
N MET A 140 2.28 5.98 -0.48
CA MET A 140 1.77 5.34 -1.69
C MET A 140 0.27 5.05 -1.59
N PHE A 141 -0.20 4.58 -0.42
CA PHE A 141 -1.63 4.41 -0.15
C PHE A 141 -2.39 5.75 -0.22
N GLU A 142 -1.84 6.82 0.39
CA GLU A 142 -2.43 8.17 0.35
C GLU A 142 -2.57 8.68 -1.08
N ALA A 143 -1.53 8.49 -1.90
CA ALA A 143 -1.52 8.90 -3.30
C ALA A 143 -2.60 8.17 -4.11
N GLN A 144 -2.66 6.84 -4.01
CA GLN A 144 -3.66 6.05 -4.73
C GLN A 144 -5.08 6.36 -4.23
N TYR A 145 -5.29 6.48 -2.91
CA TYR A 145 -6.61 6.83 -2.36
C TYR A 145 -7.12 8.16 -2.92
N LYS A 146 -6.23 9.15 -3.03
CA LYS A 146 -6.58 10.44 -3.64
C LYS A 146 -6.91 10.27 -5.12
N GLU A 147 -6.06 9.60 -5.89
CA GLU A 147 -6.32 9.35 -7.32
C GLU A 147 -7.67 8.68 -7.56
N ASP A 148 -8.00 7.66 -6.77
CA ASP A 148 -9.23 6.85 -6.91
C ASP A 148 -10.51 7.54 -6.44
N ASN A 149 -10.40 8.67 -5.72
CA ASN A 149 -11.53 9.39 -5.11
C ASN A 149 -11.52 10.91 -5.41
N LEU A 150 -10.75 11.34 -6.42
CA LEU A 150 -10.77 12.70 -6.99
C LEU A 150 -12.03 12.97 -7.82
#